data_AF-G0NPP0-F1
#
_entry.id   AF-G0NPP0-F1
#
_cell.length_a   1.000
_cell.length_b   1.000
_cell.length_c   1.000
_cell.angle_alpha   90.00
_cell.angle_beta   90.00
_cell.angle_gamma   90.00
#
_symmetry.space_group_name_H-M   'P 1'
#
loop_
_entity.id
_entity.type
_entity.pdbx_description
1 polymer ?
#
loop_
_entity_poly.entity_id
_entity_poly.type
_entity_poly.pdbx_seq_one_letter_code
_entity_poly.pdbx_strand_id
1 'polypeptide(L)'
;MKGITIILLFGIIGVLNATFTREQIKKASRKCCTPKRQECCMEMIKFGSPINCGYEKHPKFPKVVYDCLQGQLFPNEPEKRMELEDSGCCSVYHHDQNDPNRRCEHICKTSLTSPALDAATKISRIQSCTLLDNDNALYGCFEKCQARRRKGQKIEVLQFSEYCNYTLIQKRPIRGAQAAIPNHKLV
;
A
#
# COMPACT_ATOMS: atom_id res chain seq x y z
N MET A 1 30.70 44.86 -9.13
CA MET A 1 29.40 44.19 -8.90
C MET A 1 29.62 42.69 -8.95
N LYS A 2 29.49 42.00 -7.80
CA LYS A 2 29.65 40.55 -7.67
C LYS A 2 28.30 39.89 -7.95
N GLY A 3 28.20 39.09 -9.01
CA GLY A 3 27.04 38.24 -9.29
C GLY A 3 27.17 36.93 -8.52
N ILE A 4 26.24 36.66 -7.60
CA ILE A 4 26.15 35.38 -6.89
C ILE A 4 25.20 34.49 -7.68
N THR A 5 25.76 33.51 -8.38
CA THR A 5 25.00 32.43 -9.02
C THR A 5 24.62 31.41 -7.96
N ILE A 6 23.35 31.38 -7.56
CA ILE A 6 22.81 30.36 -6.65
C ILE A 6 22.51 29.11 -7.47
N ILE A 7 23.38 28.10 -7.38
CA ILE A 7 23.13 26.77 -7.93
C ILE A 7 22.21 26.02 -6.95
N LEU A 8 20.94 25.89 -7.32
CA LEU A 8 19.97 25.01 -6.65
C LEU A 8 20.36 23.56 -6.92
N LEU A 9 21.09 22.95 -5.99
CA LEU A 9 21.26 21.50 -5.91
C LEU A 9 19.92 20.89 -5.50
N PHE A 10 19.16 20.40 -6.48
CA PHE A 10 18.07 19.47 -6.24
C PHE A 10 18.64 18.18 -5.62
N GLY A 11 18.60 18.12 -4.30
CA GLY A 11 18.85 16.89 -3.55
C GLY A 11 17.79 15.86 -3.90
N ILE A 12 18.14 14.91 -4.77
CA ILE A 12 17.39 13.67 -4.91
C ILE A 12 17.66 12.89 -3.63
N ILE A 13 16.85 13.11 -2.59
CA ILE A 13 16.82 12.25 -1.41
C ILE A 13 16.25 10.92 -1.91
N GLY A 14 17.15 10.03 -2.34
CA GLY A 14 16.82 8.64 -2.59
C GLY A 14 16.20 8.07 -1.33
N VAL A 15 15.01 7.51 -1.47
CA VAL A 15 14.32 6.79 -0.39
C VAL A 15 15.27 5.70 0.08
N LEU A 16 15.82 5.86 1.29
CA LEU A 16 16.61 4.84 1.97
C LEU A 16 15.69 3.65 2.20
N ASN A 17 15.64 2.71 1.24
CA ASN A 17 15.03 1.41 1.45
C ASN A 17 15.84 0.74 2.56
N ALA A 18 15.32 0.74 3.78
CA ALA A 18 15.94 0.05 4.91
C ALA A 18 16.15 -1.42 4.51
N THR A 19 17.40 -1.78 4.24
CA THR A 19 17.74 -3.14 3.83
C THR A 19 18.21 -3.87 5.07
N PHE A 20 17.44 -4.86 5.52
CA PHE A 20 17.82 -5.66 6.68
C PHE A 20 19.09 -6.46 6.42
N THR A 21 19.97 -6.52 7.40
CA THR A 21 21.14 -7.41 7.34
C THR A 21 20.71 -8.88 7.33
N ARG A 22 21.56 -9.76 6.78
CA ARG A 22 21.31 -11.21 6.77
C ARG A 22 21.05 -11.77 8.18
N GLU A 23 21.77 -11.28 9.19
CA GLU A 23 21.59 -11.71 10.58
C GLU A 23 20.25 -11.27 11.17
N GLN A 24 19.78 -10.05 10.86
CA GLN A 24 18.44 -9.60 11.25
C GLN A 24 17.35 -10.48 10.61
N ILE A 25 17.46 -10.75 9.31
CA ILE A 25 16.52 -11.61 8.56
C ILE A 25 16.48 -13.02 9.17
N LYS A 26 17.64 -13.61 9.43
CA LYS A 26 17.78 -14.95 10.03
C LYS A 26 17.20 -14.99 11.44
N LYS A 27 17.48 -13.97 12.27
CA LYS A 27 16.95 -13.86 13.63
C LYS A 27 15.43 -13.75 13.65
N ALA A 28 14.85 -12.89 12.80
CA ALA A 28 13.41 -12.73 12.67
C ALA A 28 12.75 -14.04 12.22
N SER A 29 13.30 -14.68 11.17
CA SER A 29 12.78 -15.95 10.64
C SER A 29 12.82 -17.07 11.67
N ARG A 30 13.90 -17.18 12.46
CA ARG A 30 14.02 -18.20 13.52
C ARG A 30 12.98 -18.05 14.63
N LYS A 31 12.63 -16.81 14.98
CA LYS A 31 11.67 -16.53 16.05
C LYS A 31 10.22 -16.63 15.61
N CYS A 32 9.93 -16.25 14.36
CA CYS A 32 8.55 -16.08 13.89
C CYS A 32 8.05 -17.21 13.00
N CYS A 33 8.96 -18.02 12.44
CA CYS A 33 8.60 -19.09 11.52
C CYS A 33 8.96 -20.47 12.08
N THR A 34 8.13 -21.45 11.78
CA THR A 34 8.41 -22.86 12.06
C THR A 34 9.71 -23.31 11.39
N PRO A 35 10.46 -24.27 11.97
CA PRO A 35 11.74 -24.72 11.42
C PRO A 35 11.69 -25.12 9.94
N LYS A 36 10.62 -25.82 9.52
CA LYS A 36 10.42 -26.25 8.12
C LYS A 36 10.18 -25.11 7.13
N ARG A 37 9.94 -23.88 7.59
CA ARG A 37 9.58 -22.72 6.76
C ARG A 37 10.56 -21.56 6.90
N GLN A 38 11.65 -21.74 7.64
CA GLN A 38 12.61 -20.67 7.93
C GLN A 38 13.24 -20.10 6.65
N GLU A 39 13.68 -20.95 5.73
CA GLU A 39 14.30 -20.50 4.47
C GLU A 39 13.35 -19.66 3.62
N CYS A 40 12.11 -20.14 3.42
CA CYS A 40 11.08 -19.38 2.73
C CYS A 40 10.78 -18.03 3.42
N CYS A 41 10.73 -17.99 4.76
CA CYS A 41 10.58 -16.73 5.49
C CYS A 41 11.77 -15.78 5.27
N MET A 42 13.00 -16.30 5.22
CA MET A 42 14.17 -15.47 4.96
C MET A 42 14.11 -14.84 3.56
N GLU A 43 13.71 -15.61 2.55
CA GLU A 43 13.51 -15.08 1.19
C GLU A 43 12.38 -14.05 1.14
N MET A 44 11.24 -14.36 1.74
CA MET A 44 10.09 -13.47 1.82
C MET A 44 10.46 -12.11 2.44
N ILE A 45 11.24 -12.11 3.53
CA ILE A 45 11.73 -10.88 4.15
C ILE A 45 12.72 -10.16 3.23
N LYS A 46 13.69 -10.90 2.66
CA LYS A 46 14.72 -10.34 1.76
C LYS A 46 14.11 -9.61 0.56
N PHE A 47 13.06 -10.17 -0.03
CA PHE A 47 12.41 -9.61 -1.22
C PHE A 47 11.23 -8.67 -0.89
N GLY A 48 10.89 -8.49 0.39
CA GLY A 48 9.74 -7.67 0.78
C GLY A 48 8.41 -8.21 0.26
N SER A 49 8.30 -9.54 0.17
CA SER A 49 7.12 -10.22 -0.37
C SER A 49 6.01 -10.37 0.66
N PRO A 50 4.74 -10.53 0.22
CA PRO A 50 3.61 -10.85 1.10
C PRO A 50 3.83 -12.11 1.93
N ILE A 51 3.11 -12.23 3.04
CA ILE A 51 3.03 -13.49 3.79
C ILE A 51 2.64 -14.64 2.84
N ASN A 52 3.52 -15.64 2.79
CA ASN A 52 3.38 -16.85 2.01
C ASN A 52 3.95 -18.04 2.82
N CYS A 53 4.63 -18.98 2.17
CA CYS A 53 5.25 -20.16 2.76
C CYS A 53 4.24 -21.19 3.31
N GLY A 54 3.02 -21.22 2.77
CA GLY A 54 1.97 -22.15 3.18
C GLY A 54 1.20 -21.71 4.42
N TYR A 55 1.45 -20.50 4.96
CA TYR A 55 0.74 -19.99 6.16
C TYR A 55 -0.64 -19.47 5.79
N GLU A 56 -0.82 -19.01 4.56
CA GLU A 56 -2.06 -18.52 3.97
C GLU A 56 -3.21 -19.55 4.00
N LYS A 57 -2.88 -20.84 4.11
CA LYS A 57 -3.85 -21.94 4.19
C LYS A 57 -4.57 -22.02 5.54
N HIS A 58 -4.06 -21.36 6.57
CA HIS A 58 -4.65 -21.36 7.91
C HIS A 58 -5.17 -19.97 8.27
N PRO A 59 -6.40 -19.80 8.78
CA PRO A 59 -7.02 -18.48 8.96
C PRO A 59 -6.29 -17.57 9.97
N LYS A 60 -5.58 -18.14 10.95
CA LYS A 60 -4.94 -17.37 12.03
C LYS A 60 -3.43 -17.17 11.86
N PHE A 61 -2.76 -18.05 11.12
CA PHE A 61 -1.30 -18.04 11.08
C PHE A 61 -0.68 -16.86 10.33
N PRO A 62 -1.28 -16.35 9.22
CA PRO A 62 -0.73 -15.20 8.53
C PRO A 62 -0.56 -14.00 9.44
N LYS A 63 -1.57 -13.71 10.27
CA LYS A 63 -1.51 -12.63 11.25
C LYS A 63 -0.41 -12.85 12.28
N VAL A 64 -0.37 -14.02 12.91
CA VAL A 64 0.61 -14.34 13.95
C VAL A 64 2.05 -14.19 13.42
N VAL A 65 2.31 -14.71 12.22
CA VAL A 65 3.62 -14.63 11.59
C VAL A 65 3.95 -13.19 11.19
N TYR A 66 3.00 -12.48 10.59
CA TYR A 66 3.16 -11.08 10.19
C TYR A 66 3.48 -10.17 11.38
N ASP A 67 2.68 -10.23 12.44
CA ASP A 67 2.85 -9.38 13.64
C ASP A 67 4.19 -9.67 14.32
N CYS A 68 4.57 -10.95 14.42
CA CYS A 68 5.88 -11.33 14.94
C CYS A 68 7.02 -10.77 14.10
N LEU A 69 6.94 -10.92 12.76
CA LEU A 69 7.99 -10.43 11.86
C LEU A 69 8.14 -8.92 11.92
N GLN A 70 7.03 -8.17 11.89
CA GLN A 70 7.08 -6.71 12.08
C GLN A 70 7.70 -6.33 13.42
N GLY A 71 7.36 -7.06 14.50
CA GLY A 71 7.96 -6.86 15.81
C GLY A 71 9.46 -7.18 15.90
N GLN A 72 9.96 -8.14 15.11
CA GLN A 72 11.40 -8.46 15.06
C GLN A 72 12.19 -7.54 14.11
N LEU A 73 11.57 -7.08 13.03
CA LEU A 73 12.22 -6.25 12.01
C LEU A 73 12.23 -4.77 12.40
N PHE A 74 11.20 -4.30 13.10
CA PHE A 74 11.06 -2.91 13.56
C PHE A 74 10.90 -2.84 15.09
N PRO A 75 11.79 -3.45 15.91
CA PRO A 75 11.56 -3.65 17.34
C PRO A 75 11.40 -2.35 18.14
N ASN A 76 12.11 -1.29 17.75
CA ASN A 76 12.12 0.01 18.43
C ASN A 76 11.44 1.12 17.61
N GLU A 77 10.73 0.74 16.53
CA GLU A 77 10.16 1.65 15.55
C GLU A 77 8.68 1.27 15.29
N PRO A 78 7.81 1.38 16.30
CA PRO A 78 6.39 1.00 16.17
C PRO A 78 5.66 1.76 15.06
N GLU A 79 6.07 2.99 14.76
CA GLU A 79 5.55 3.82 13.67
C GLU A 79 5.87 3.27 12.27
N LYS A 80 6.89 2.40 12.15
CA LYS A 80 7.18 1.66 10.91
C LYS A 80 6.30 0.44 10.71
N ARG A 81 5.49 0.07 11.70
CA ARG A 81 4.60 -1.08 11.65
C ARG A 81 3.21 -0.68 11.12
N MET A 82 2.51 -1.64 10.52
CA MET A 82 1.12 -1.51 10.11
C MET A 82 0.36 -2.79 10.44
N GLU A 83 -0.92 -2.69 10.79
CA GLU A 83 -1.75 -3.86 11.06
C GLU A 83 -2.00 -4.66 9.77
N LEU A 84 -1.88 -5.99 9.84
CA LEU A 84 -2.17 -6.86 8.67
C LEU A 84 -3.60 -6.66 8.19
N GLU A 85 -4.51 -6.49 9.14
CA GLU A 85 -5.93 -6.34 8.90
C GLU A 85 -6.23 -5.16 7.99
N ASP A 86 -5.48 -4.06 8.04
CA ASP A 86 -5.65 -2.88 7.17
C ASP A 86 -5.65 -3.25 5.66
N SER A 87 -5.10 -4.41 5.28
CA SER A 87 -5.26 -4.99 3.93
C SER A 87 -6.70 -5.18 3.46
N GLY A 88 -7.64 -5.37 4.38
CA GLY A 88 -9.08 -5.41 4.08
C GLY A 88 -9.63 -4.10 3.53
N CYS A 89 -8.98 -2.95 3.82
CA CYS A 89 -9.38 -1.65 3.28
C CYS A 89 -8.99 -1.45 1.81
N CYS A 90 -8.14 -2.31 1.24
CA CYS A 90 -7.72 -2.19 -0.15
C CYS A 90 -8.84 -2.39 -1.17
N SER A 91 -9.97 -3.00 -0.76
CA SER A 91 -11.16 -3.17 -1.61
C SER A 91 -11.72 -1.83 -2.11
N VAL A 92 -11.40 -0.72 -1.43
CA VAL A 92 -11.74 0.63 -1.87
C VAL A 92 -11.32 0.90 -3.32
N TYR A 93 -10.17 0.38 -3.74
CA TYR A 93 -9.60 0.58 -5.08
C TYR A 93 -10.30 -0.24 -6.15
N HIS A 94 -11.13 -1.23 -5.77
CA HIS A 94 -11.96 -1.96 -6.71
C HIS A 94 -12.95 -1.03 -7.45
N HIS A 95 -13.31 0.10 -6.84
CA HIS A 95 -14.26 1.05 -7.41
C HIS A 95 -13.64 2.01 -8.43
N ASP A 96 -12.32 2.00 -8.66
CA ASP A 96 -11.70 2.82 -9.70
C ASP A 96 -12.04 2.28 -11.10
N GLN A 97 -12.92 2.98 -11.81
CA GLN A 97 -13.28 2.62 -13.18
C GLN A 97 -12.13 2.82 -14.19
N ASN A 98 -11.05 3.49 -13.80
CA ASN A 98 -9.85 3.70 -14.61
C ASN A 98 -8.75 2.65 -14.35
N ASP A 99 -8.98 1.73 -13.41
CA ASP A 99 -8.09 0.60 -13.12
C ASP A 99 -8.81 -0.73 -13.36
N PRO A 100 -9.16 -1.06 -14.62
CA PRO A 100 -9.94 -2.26 -14.95
C PRO A 100 -9.22 -3.56 -14.57
N ASN A 101 -7.89 -3.51 -14.46
CA ASN A 101 -7.05 -4.65 -14.06
C ASN A 101 -6.87 -4.75 -12.54
N ARG A 102 -7.48 -3.84 -11.76
CA ARG A 102 -7.39 -3.78 -10.29
C ARG A 102 -5.95 -3.77 -9.78
N ARG A 103 -5.06 -3.12 -10.54
CA ARG A 103 -3.64 -2.99 -10.23
C ARG A 103 -3.43 -2.34 -8.87
N CYS A 104 -4.20 -1.31 -8.54
CA CYS A 104 -4.09 -0.60 -7.27
C CYS A 104 -4.54 -1.45 -6.08
N GLU A 105 -5.66 -2.15 -6.21
CA GLU A 105 -6.11 -3.08 -5.18
C GLU A 105 -5.03 -4.14 -4.91
N HIS A 106 -4.43 -4.69 -5.97
CA HIS A 106 -3.35 -5.67 -5.85
C HIS A 106 -2.09 -5.09 -5.20
N ILE A 107 -1.63 -3.91 -5.62
CA ILE A 107 -0.47 -3.22 -5.02
C ILE A 107 -0.73 -2.94 -3.54
N CYS A 108 -1.93 -2.49 -3.18
CA CYS A 108 -2.31 -2.24 -1.81
C CYS A 108 -2.27 -3.52 -0.97
N LYS A 109 -2.93 -4.60 -1.43
CA LYS A 109 -2.97 -5.87 -0.70
C LYS A 109 -1.57 -6.44 -0.50
N THR A 110 -0.78 -6.50 -1.57
CA THR A 110 0.58 -7.04 -1.50
C THR A 110 1.47 -6.19 -0.59
N SER A 111 1.42 -4.87 -0.70
CA SER A 111 2.21 -3.98 0.17
C SER A 111 1.86 -4.13 1.64
N LEU A 112 0.56 -4.13 1.99
CA LEU A 112 0.12 -4.23 3.38
C LEU A 112 0.40 -5.61 3.98
N THR A 113 0.34 -6.67 3.17
CA THR A 113 0.63 -8.04 3.64
C THR A 113 2.12 -8.41 3.63
N SER A 114 3.01 -7.53 3.17
CA SER A 114 4.47 -7.71 3.25
C SER A 114 5.01 -7.24 4.62
N PRO A 115 5.47 -8.13 5.51
CA PRO A 115 5.89 -7.73 6.86
C PRO A 115 7.20 -6.93 6.89
N ALA A 116 8.06 -7.11 5.89
CA ALA A 116 9.37 -6.47 5.80
C ALA A 116 9.35 -5.06 5.21
N LEU A 117 8.21 -4.59 4.70
CA LEU A 117 8.07 -3.20 4.30
C LEU A 117 7.68 -2.37 5.53
N ASP A 118 8.28 -1.20 5.68
CA ASP A 118 7.83 -0.23 6.66
C ASP A 118 6.55 0.49 6.20
N ALA A 119 5.85 1.13 7.14
CA ALA A 119 4.62 1.86 6.89
C ALA A 119 4.77 2.91 5.77
N ALA A 120 5.85 3.69 5.78
CA ALA A 120 6.08 4.73 4.78
C ALA A 120 6.20 4.15 3.36
N THR A 121 6.93 3.05 3.20
CA THR A 121 7.10 2.34 1.93
C THR A 121 5.77 1.76 1.46
N LYS A 122 4.98 1.18 2.37
CA LYS A 122 3.65 0.64 2.06
C LYS A 122 2.72 1.74 1.53
N ILE A 123 2.63 2.85 2.25
CA ILE A 123 1.79 3.99 1.89
C ILE A 123 2.26 4.61 0.57
N SER A 124 3.57 4.81 0.38
CA SER A 124 4.14 5.34 -0.86
C SER A 124 3.79 4.47 -2.08
N ARG A 125 3.89 3.14 -1.96
CA ARG A 125 3.49 2.21 -3.03
C ARG A 125 2.00 2.34 -3.36
N ILE A 126 1.15 2.44 -2.34
CA ILE A 126 -0.30 2.60 -2.52
C ILE A 126 -0.61 3.93 -3.22
N GLN A 127 -0.09 5.05 -2.72
CA GLN A 127 -0.29 6.37 -3.30
C GLN A 127 0.21 6.45 -4.75
N SER A 128 1.34 5.80 -5.06
CA SER A 128 1.92 5.82 -6.41
C SER A 128 0.98 5.23 -7.47
N CYS A 129 0.12 4.28 -7.10
CA CYS A 129 -0.82 3.68 -8.04
C CYS A 129 -2.09 4.53 -8.18
N THR A 130 -2.44 5.32 -7.15
CA THR A 130 -3.64 6.17 -7.11
C THR A 130 -3.39 7.58 -7.64
N LEU A 131 -2.19 7.89 -8.15
CA LEU A 131 -1.82 9.25 -8.59
C LEU A 131 -2.76 9.88 -9.62
N LEU A 132 -3.51 9.06 -10.33
CA LEU A 132 -4.46 9.54 -11.33
C LEU A 132 -5.84 9.81 -10.72
N ASP A 133 -6.13 9.32 -9.51
CA ASP A 133 -7.37 9.58 -8.79
C ASP A 133 -7.54 11.07 -8.54
N ASN A 134 -8.58 11.67 -9.13
CA ASN A 134 -8.82 13.10 -8.98
C ASN A 134 -9.06 13.38 -7.48
N ASP A 135 -8.29 14.32 -6.92
CA ASP A 135 -8.35 14.73 -5.51
C ASP A 135 -7.99 13.64 -4.47
N ASN A 136 -7.34 12.53 -4.87
CA ASN A 136 -6.97 11.43 -3.96
C ASN A 136 -8.18 10.85 -3.17
N ALA A 137 -9.38 10.88 -3.75
CA ALA A 137 -10.61 10.47 -3.10
C ALA A 137 -10.58 9.02 -2.58
N LEU A 138 -10.08 8.07 -3.37
CA LEU A 138 -9.92 6.66 -3.02
C LEU A 138 -8.86 6.46 -1.95
N TYR A 139 -7.76 7.22 -1.98
CA TYR A 139 -6.75 7.17 -0.92
C TYR A 139 -7.31 7.72 0.40
N GLY A 140 -8.02 8.86 0.39
CA GLY A 140 -8.70 9.36 1.59
C GLY A 140 -9.76 8.39 2.12
N CYS A 141 -10.39 7.64 1.23
CA CYS A 141 -11.31 6.55 1.58
C CYS A 141 -10.63 5.34 2.23
N PHE A 142 -9.47 4.94 1.71
CA PHE A 142 -8.62 3.94 2.34
C PHE A 142 -8.24 4.34 3.78
N GLU A 143 -7.82 5.59 4.00
CA GLU A 143 -7.48 6.09 5.33
C GLU A 143 -8.69 6.11 6.28
N LYS A 144 -9.86 6.52 5.80
CA LYS A 144 -11.11 6.46 6.57
C LYS A 144 -11.45 5.03 6.99
N CYS A 145 -11.27 4.06 6.10
CA CYS A 145 -11.48 2.65 6.41
C CYS A 145 -10.54 2.17 7.53
N GLN A 146 -9.24 2.49 7.44
CA GLN A 146 -8.28 2.14 8.49
C GLN A 146 -8.66 2.77 9.83
N ALA A 147 -9.01 4.07 9.83
CA ALA A 147 -9.42 4.77 11.04
C ALA A 147 -10.65 4.14 11.70
N ARG A 148 -11.61 3.64 10.90
CA ARG A 148 -12.79 2.91 11.38
C ARG A 148 -12.44 1.55 11.96
N ARG A 149 -11.56 0.79 11.29
CA ARG A 149 -11.08 -0.49 11.84
C ARG A 149 -10.39 -0.30 13.19
N ARG A 150 -9.53 0.71 13.33
CA ARG A 150 -8.84 1.02 14.60
C ARG A 150 -9.81 1.40 15.72
N LYS A 151 -11.03 1.82 15.39
CA LYS A 151 -12.14 2.03 16.36
C LYS A 151 -12.91 0.74 16.68
N GLY A 152 -12.45 -0.42 16.23
CA GLY A 152 -13.08 -1.72 16.46
C GLY A 152 -14.22 -2.05 15.52
N GLN A 153 -14.44 -1.26 14.45
CA GLN A 153 -15.47 -1.57 13.46
C GLN A 153 -15.02 -2.73 12.57
N LYS A 154 -15.89 -3.73 12.39
CA LYS A 154 -15.69 -4.82 11.43
C LYS A 154 -15.91 -4.27 10.02
N ILE A 155 -14.85 -3.82 9.35
CA ILE A 155 -14.99 -3.19 8.03
C ILE A 155 -15.56 -4.16 6.97
N GLU A 156 -15.46 -5.47 7.18
CA GLU A 156 -16.00 -6.50 6.30
C GLU A 156 -17.53 -6.47 6.25
N VAL A 157 -18.18 -5.82 7.23
CA VAL A 157 -19.64 -5.62 7.24
C VAL A 157 -20.06 -4.22 6.80
N LEU A 158 -19.12 -3.28 6.65
CA LEU A 158 -19.43 -1.92 6.21
C LEU A 158 -19.49 -1.88 4.69
N GLN A 159 -20.59 -1.36 4.15
CA GLN A 159 -20.65 -1.02 2.74
C GLN A 159 -19.74 0.18 2.46
N PHE A 160 -19.10 0.19 1.31
CA PHE A 160 -18.23 1.29 0.88
C PHE A 160 -18.93 2.67 0.98
N SER A 161 -20.22 2.75 0.61
CA SER A 161 -21.04 3.96 0.71
C SER A 161 -21.19 4.52 2.13
N GLU A 162 -21.02 3.69 3.16
CA GLU A 162 -21.18 4.12 4.57
C GLU A 162 -20.01 4.98 5.07
N TYR A 163 -18.89 4.97 4.36
CA TYR A 163 -17.69 5.72 4.73
C TYR A 163 -17.00 6.43 3.57
N CYS A 164 -17.49 6.24 2.35
CA CYS A 164 -16.97 6.83 1.12
C CYS A 164 -18.08 7.34 0.21
N ASN A 165 -17.86 8.52 -0.36
CA ASN A 165 -18.81 9.11 -1.30
C ASN A 165 -18.50 8.67 -2.74
N TYR A 166 -19.40 7.90 -3.34
CA TYR A 166 -19.28 7.36 -4.69
C TYR A 166 -19.22 8.43 -5.80
N THR A 167 -19.77 9.63 -5.57
CA THR A 167 -19.81 10.67 -6.62
C THR A 167 -18.42 11.16 -7.05
N LEU A 168 -17.39 10.94 -6.23
CA LEU A 168 -16.01 11.34 -6.53
C LEU A 168 -15.25 10.31 -7.39
N ILE A 169 -15.84 9.12 -7.67
CA ILE A 169 -15.14 7.96 -8.25
C ILE A 169 -15.61 7.71 -9.70
N GLN A 170 -16.14 8.74 -10.38
CA GLN A 170 -16.62 8.59 -11.76
C GLN A 170 -15.48 8.59 -12.78
N LYS A 171 -15.68 7.80 -13.86
CA LYS A 171 -14.84 7.71 -15.07
C LYS A 171 -14.25 9.07 -15.45
N ARG A 172 -12.92 9.11 -15.63
CA ARG A 172 -12.28 10.31 -16.19
C ARG A 172 -12.70 10.47 -17.66
N PRO A 173 -12.87 11.70 -18.17
CA PRO A 173 -12.63 11.95 -19.57
C PRO A 173 -11.14 11.67 -19.82
N ILE A 174 -10.84 10.75 -20.73
CA ILE A 174 -9.48 10.51 -21.19
C ILE A 174 -8.98 11.86 -21.76
N ARG A 175 -7.98 12.49 -21.12
CA ARG A 175 -7.25 13.62 -21.71
C ARG A 175 -6.59 13.11 -22.98
N GLY A 176 -7.28 13.27 -24.11
CA GLY A 176 -6.93 12.68 -25.40
C GLY A 176 -8.11 12.52 -26.36
N ALA A 177 -9.35 12.47 -25.87
CA ALA A 177 -10.52 12.67 -26.74
C ALA A 177 -10.68 14.17 -26.97
N GLN A 178 -10.15 14.66 -28.09
CA GLN A 178 -10.44 16.00 -28.60
C GLN A 178 -11.95 16.25 -28.52
N ALA A 179 -12.30 17.41 -27.97
CA ALA A 179 -13.65 17.95 -28.05
C ALA A 179 -14.10 17.89 -29.51
N ALA A 180 -15.14 17.09 -29.79
CA ALA A 180 -15.86 17.20 -31.04
C ALA A 180 -16.43 18.61 -31.10
N ILE A 181 -15.83 19.44 -31.95
CA ILE A 181 -16.33 20.77 -32.30
C ILE A 181 -17.75 20.54 -32.86
N PRO A 182 -18.80 21.17 -32.30
CA PRO A 182 -20.11 21.10 -32.92
C PRO A 182 -20.03 21.82 -34.27
N ASN A 183 -20.26 21.06 -35.35
CA ASN A 183 -20.41 21.56 -36.71
C ASN A 183 -21.42 22.71 -36.70
N HIS A 184 -20.95 23.92 -36.96
CA HIS A 184 -21.81 25.03 -37.34
C HIS A 184 -22.53 24.64 -38.62
N LYS A 185 -23.87 24.68 -38.58
CA LYS A 185 -24.74 24.63 -39.75
C LYS A 185 -24.28 25.69 -40.76
N LEU A 186 -23.92 25.24 -41.96
CA LEU A 186 -23.97 26.07 -43.16
C LEU A 186 -25.45 26.33 -43.46
N VAL A 187 -25.82 27.60 -43.43
CA VAL A 187 -26.94 28.18 -44.20
C VAL A 187 -26.30 28.97 -45.32
#